data_AF-A0A3M1HLE4-F1
#
_entry.id   AF-A0A3M1HLE4-F1
#
_cell.length_a   1.000
_cell.length_b   1.000
_cell.length_c   1.000
_cell.angle_alpha   90.00
_cell.angle_beta   90.00
_cell.angle_gamma   90.00
#
_symmetry.space_group_name_H-M   'P 1'
#
loop_
_entity.id
_entity.type
_entity.pdbx_description
1 polymer ?
#
loop_
_entity_poly.entity_id
_entity_poly.type
_entity_poly.pdbx_seq_one_letter_code
_entity_poly.pdbx_strand_id
1 'polypeptide(L)'
;LIVAYFKFSHIKTRLLVFLYPEMDPTGKGHQIRQSLIALGSGGWMGLGLGESRQKLFFLPEDHTDFILAIIGEEFGFLGTLVVILLFLGILYYGRRIMNFASHMFGHLLAFGILFSFAFQGILNIAVVTASMPTKGISLPLISFGGSGMLSTMMAFGILLNISKARRMELIKNYFGNNKL
;
A
#
# COMPACT_ATOMS: atom_id res chain seq x y z
N LEU A 1 -14.11 13.19 -9.20
CA LEU A 1 -14.02 12.30 -10.39
C LEU A 1 -14.90 12.80 -11.53
N ILE A 2 -16.21 13.04 -11.31
CA ILE A 2 -17.15 13.54 -12.34
C ILE A 2 -16.69 14.87 -12.96
N VAL A 3 -16.32 15.87 -12.14
CA VAL A 3 -15.83 17.18 -12.65
C VAL A 3 -14.50 17.05 -13.42
N ALA A 4 -13.62 16.16 -12.97
CA ALA A 4 -12.32 15.94 -13.61
C ALA A 4 -12.44 15.17 -14.94
N TYR A 5 -13.42 14.28 -15.06
CA TYR A 5 -13.77 13.57 -16.28
C TYR A 5 -14.13 14.55 -17.42
N PHE A 6 -14.96 15.56 -17.13
CA PHE A 6 -15.31 16.55 -18.15
C PHE A 6 -14.18 17.51 -18.49
N LYS A 7 -13.23 17.73 -17.56
CA LYS A 7 -12.21 18.78 -17.69
C LYS A 7 -10.87 18.30 -18.27
N PHE A 8 -10.51 17.03 -18.15
CA PHE A 8 -9.19 16.53 -18.59
C PHE A 8 -9.30 15.32 -19.53
N SER A 9 -8.88 15.51 -20.79
CA SER A 9 -8.89 14.47 -21.84
C SER A 9 -8.16 13.19 -21.41
N HIS A 10 -7.03 13.33 -20.70
CA HIS A 10 -6.21 12.20 -20.24
C HIS A 10 -6.92 11.32 -19.19
N ILE A 11 -7.82 11.91 -18.38
CA ILE A 11 -8.62 11.16 -17.40
C ILE A 11 -9.68 10.33 -18.11
N LYS A 12 -10.29 10.86 -19.18
CA LYS A 12 -11.21 10.11 -20.03
C LYS A 12 -10.53 8.92 -20.67
N THR A 13 -9.34 9.09 -21.24
CA THR A 13 -8.57 7.99 -21.85
C THR A 13 -8.24 6.91 -20.82
N ARG A 14 -7.84 7.26 -19.59
CA ARG A 14 -7.57 6.25 -18.54
C ARG A 14 -8.83 5.50 -18.10
N LEU A 15 -9.97 6.18 -18.02
CA LEU A 15 -11.26 5.54 -17.70
C LEU A 15 -11.73 4.63 -18.83
N LEU A 16 -11.56 5.06 -20.09
CA LEU A 16 -11.91 4.28 -21.27
C LEU A 16 -11.04 3.03 -21.41
N VAL A 17 -9.73 3.14 -21.21
CA VAL A 17 -8.80 2.00 -21.21
C VAL A 17 -9.04 1.06 -20.03
N PHE A 18 -9.49 1.58 -18.89
CA PHE A 18 -9.90 0.75 -17.76
C PHE A 18 -11.19 -0.03 -18.03
N LEU A 19 -12.20 0.61 -18.63
CA LEU A 19 -13.47 -0.04 -18.97
C LEU A 19 -13.35 -0.99 -20.17
N TYR A 20 -12.47 -0.68 -21.11
CA TYR A 20 -12.19 -1.48 -22.30
C TYR A 20 -10.67 -1.67 -22.44
N PRO A 21 -10.08 -2.63 -21.70
CA PRO A 21 -8.64 -2.91 -21.75
C PRO A 21 -8.15 -3.25 -23.16
N GLU A 22 -9.05 -3.75 -24.01
CA GLU A 22 -8.76 -4.13 -25.40
C GLU A 22 -8.42 -2.94 -26.30
N MET A 23 -8.75 -1.72 -25.88
CA MET A 23 -8.37 -0.50 -26.60
C MET A 23 -6.89 -0.11 -26.42
N ASP A 24 -6.19 -0.71 -25.45
CA ASP A 24 -4.77 -0.48 -25.21
C ASP A 24 -4.05 -1.81 -24.87
N PRO A 25 -3.91 -2.72 -25.86
CA PRO A 25 -3.43 -4.08 -25.65
C PRO A 25 -1.93 -4.17 -25.32
N THR A 26 -1.17 -3.07 -25.47
CA THR A 26 0.28 -3.00 -25.19
C THR A 26 0.63 -2.02 -24.06
N GLY A 27 -0.30 -1.17 -23.63
CA GLY A 27 -0.06 -0.16 -22.60
C GLY A 27 -0.70 -0.51 -21.26
N LYS A 28 -1.54 0.39 -20.74
CA LYS A 28 -2.10 0.29 -19.38
C LYS A 28 -3.17 -0.79 -19.28
N GLY A 29 -3.90 -1.05 -20.36
CA GLY A 29 -4.86 -2.15 -20.44
C GLY A 29 -4.16 -3.51 -20.31
N HIS A 30 -2.98 -3.66 -20.92
CA HIS A 30 -2.15 -4.85 -20.80
C HIS A 30 -1.75 -5.15 -19.35
N GLN A 31 -1.25 -4.13 -18.63
CA GLN A 31 -0.82 -4.28 -17.24
C GLN A 31 -1.94 -4.77 -16.31
N ILE A 32 -3.15 -4.20 -16.44
CA ILE A 32 -4.33 -4.63 -15.66
C ILE A 32 -4.71 -6.08 -16.00
N ARG A 33 -4.72 -6.42 -17.29
CA ARG A 33 -5.11 -7.77 -17.72
C ARG A 33 -4.14 -8.81 -17.20
N GLN A 34 -2.84 -8.54 -17.28
CA GLN A 34 -1.82 -9.45 -16.78
C GLN A 34 -1.81 -9.52 -15.24
N SER A 35 -2.11 -8.42 -14.53
CA SER A 35 -2.24 -8.46 -13.07
C SER A 35 -3.37 -9.37 -12.61
N LEU A 36 -4.52 -9.34 -13.31
CA LEU A 36 -5.63 -10.25 -13.04
C LEU A 36 -5.29 -11.70 -13.37
N ILE A 37 -4.56 -11.95 -14.46
CA ILE A 37 -4.10 -13.30 -14.82
C ILE A 37 -3.14 -13.84 -13.76
N ALA A 38 -2.17 -13.05 -13.31
CA ALA A 38 -1.23 -13.42 -12.25
C ALA A 38 -1.96 -13.80 -10.95
N LEU A 39 -2.92 -12.96 -10.55
CA LEU A 39 -3.68 -13.17 -9.33
C LEU A 39 -4.60 -14.41 -9.42
N GLY A 40 -5.10 -14.71 -10.63
CA GLY A 40 -5.90 -15.90 -10.91
C GLY A 40 -5.08 -17.19 -11.07
N SER A 41 -3.85 -17.12 -11.59
CA SER A 41 -3.00 -18.30 -11.84
C SER A 41 -2.41 -18.90 -10.57
N GLY A 42 -2.23 -18.11 -9.51
CA GLY A 42 -1.67 -18.58 -8.24
C GLY A 42 -2.54 -19.55 -7.44
N GLY A 43 -3.85 -19.65 -7.70
CA GLY A 43 -4.74 -20.54 -6.96
C GLY A 43 -4.70 -20.31 -5.43
N TRP A 44 -4.86 -21.38 -4.64
CA TRP A 44 -4.88 -21.27 -3.16
C TRP A 44 -3.50 -21.15 -2.52
N MET A 45 -2.50 -21.87 -3.04
CA MET A 45 -1.16 -22.03 -2.44
C MET A 45 -0.02 -21.41 -3.25
N GLY A 46 -0.29 -20.89 -4.44
CA GLY A 46 0.72 -20.29 -5.31
C GLY A 46 1.41 -21.28 -6.22
N LEU A 47 2.20 -20.75 -7.16
CA LEU A 47 3.07 -21.52 -8.04
C LEU A 47 4.42 -21.86 -7.41
N GLY A 48 4.81 -21.15 -6.34
CA GLY A 48 6.13 -21.22 -5.73
C GLY A 48 6.93 -19.93 -5.90
N LEU A 49 7.81 -19.67 -4.92
CA LEU A 49 8.70 -18.51 -4.90
C LEU A 49 9.57 -18.44 -6.16
N GLY A 50 9.49 -17.33 -6.90
CA GLY A 50 10.27 -17.12 -8.12
C GLY A 50 9.74 -17.83 -9.37
N GLU A 51 8.67 -18.62 -9.26
CA GLU A 51 8.03 -19.32 -10.40
C GLU A 51 6.94 -18.45 -11.08
N SER A 52 6.84 -17.17 -10.74
CA SER A 52 5.94 -16.23 -11.41
C SER A 52 6.31 -16.10 -12.88
N ARG A 53 5.38 -16.52 -13.74
CA ARG A 53 5.53 -16.42 -15.21
C ARG A 53 5.33 -14.98 -15.68
N GLN A 54 4.57 -14.19 -14.92
CA GLN A 54 4.23 -12.80 -15.27
C GLN A 54 5.38 -11.82 -15.03
N LYS A 55 6.36 -12.21 -14.21
CA LYS A 55 7.64 -11.53 -13.96
C LYS A 55 8.59 -11.56 -15.18
N LEU A 56 8.41 -12.53 -16.07
CA LEU A 56 9.27 -12.76 -17.24
C LEU A 56 8.73 -12.03 -18.48
N PHE A 57 8.72 -10.69 -18.45
CA PHE A 57 8.43 -9.80 -19.58
C PHE A 57 6.94 -9.50 -19.89
N PHE A 58 5.98 -9.91 -19.05
CA PHE A 58 4.55 -9.66 -19.29
C PHE A 58 3.95 -8.48 -18.50
N LEU A 59 4.52 -8.12 -17.34
CA LEU A 59 4.22 -6.86 -16.65
C LEU A 59 5.41 -5.89 -16.69
N PRO A 60 5.35 -4.80 -17.47
CA PRO A 60 6.20 -3.66 -17.20
C PRO A 60 5.81 -3.05 -15.83
N GLU A 61 6.78 -2.79 -14.95
CA GLU A 61 6.60 -2.31 -13.55
C GLU A 61 5.99 -3.32 -12.56
N ASP A 62 6.26 -4.60 -12.79
CA ASP A 62 5.93 -5.73 -11.91
C ASP A 62 6.50 -5.57 -10.49
N HIS A 63 7.70 -5.01 -10.36
CA HIS A 63 8.37 -4.80 -9.08
C HIS A 63 7.88 -3.59 -8.27
N THR A 64 7.12 -2.66 -8.87
CA THR A 64 6.70 -1.43 -8.21
C THR A 64 5.22 -1.41 -7.87
N ASP A 65 4.37 -1.35 -8.89
CA ASP A 65 2.94 -1.09 -8.72
C ASP A 65 2.10 -2.36 -8.70
N PHE A 66 2.63 -3.45 -9.27
CA PHE A 66 1.94 -4.74 -9.38
C PHE A 66 2.57 -5.87 -8.56
N ILE A 67 3.44 -5.53 -7.61
CA ILE A 67 4.13 -6.52 -6.77
C ILE A 67 3.14 -7.43 -6.02
N LEU A 68 1.96 -6.91 -5.65
CA LEU A 68 0.91 -7.71 -5.01
C LEU A 68 0.33 -8.79 -5.95
N ALA A 69 0.27 -8.52 -7.26
CA ALA A 69 -0.18 -9.49 -8.25
C ALA A 69 0.82 -10.66 -8.37
N ILE A 70 2.12 -10.36 -8.35
CA ILE A 70 3.19 -11.37 -8.31
C ILE A 70 3.13 -12.18 -7.02
N ILE A 71 2.95 -11.52 -5.87
CA ILE A 71 2.79 -12.24 -4.59
C ILE A 71 1.57 -13.17 -4.64
N GLY A 72 0.47 -12.74 -5.27
CA GLY A 72 -0.69 -13.59 -5.48
C GLY A 72 -0.44 -14.77 -6.41
N GLU A 73 0.41 -14.61 -7.43
CA GLU A 73 0.82 -15.72 -8.30
C GLU A 73 1.76 -16.70 -7.58
N GLU A 74 2.78 -16.20 -6.88
CA GLU A 74 3.82 -17.02 -6.25
C GLU A 74 3.33 -17.73 -4.99
N PHE A 75 2.51 -17.07 -4.16
CA PHE A 75 2.03 -17.57 -2.87
C PHE A 75 0.53 -17.86 -2.82
N GLY A 76 -0.20 -17.58 -3.91
CA GLY A 76 -1.63 -17.82 -3.99
C GLY A 76 -2.45 -16.91 -3.09
N PHE A 77 -3.73 -17.26 -2.97
CA PHE A 77 -4.68 -16.56 -2.12
C PHE A 77 -4.21 -16.43 -0.66
N LEU A 78 -3.62 -17.48 -0.10
CA LEU A 78 -3.13 -17.47 1.29
C LEU A 78 -2.01 -16.45 1.49
N GLY A 79 -1.05 -16.38 0.56
CA GLY A 79 0.02 -15.38 0.64
C GLY A 79 -0.49 -13.95 0.54
N THR A 80 -1.38 -13.68 -0.44
CA THR A 80 -2.00 -12.36 -0.57
C THR A 80 -2.78 -11.98 0.69
N LEU A 81 -3.52 -12.93 1.28
CA LEU A 81 -4.28 -12.71 2.51
C LEU A 81 -3.36 -12.37 3.69
N VAL A 82 -2.24 -13.08 3.85
CA VAL A 82 -1.23 -12.77 4.88
C VAL A 82 -0.69 -11.37 4.73
N VAL A 83 -0.37 -10.93 3.50
CA VAL A 83 0.10 -9.56 3.24
C VAL A 83 -0.96 -8.52 3.63
N ILE A 84 -2.22 -8.75 3.28
CA ILE A 84 -3.32 -7.86 3.67
C ILE A 84 -3.45 -7.80 5.21
N LEU A 85 -3.38 -8.95 5.88
CA LEU A 85 -3.45 -9.02 7.35
C LEU A 85 -2.27 -8.30 8.02
N LEU A 86 -1.06 -8.37 7.45
CA LEU A 86 0.09 -7.61 7.94
C LEU A 86 -0.13 -6.10 7.83
N PHE A 87 -0.68 -5.62 6.71
CA PHE A 87 -1.04 -4.21 6.55
C PHE A 87 -2.09 -3.77 7.59
N LEU A 88 -3.13 -4.58 7.80
CA LEU A 88 -4.14 -4.31 8.83
C LEU A 88 -3.55 -4.33 10.24
N GLY A 89 -2.61 -5.24 10.52
CA GLY A 89 -1.86 -5.29 11.77
C GLY A 89 -1.07 -4.00 12.00
N ILE A 90 -0.34 -3.51 11.00
CA ILE A 90 0.38 -2.24 11.05
C ILE A 90 -0.57 -1.08 11.36
N LEU A 91 -1.72 -1.01 10.70
CA LEU A 91 -2.73 0.02 10.97
C LEU A 91 -3.31 -0.08 12.38
N TYR A 92 -3.53 -1.29 12.88
CA TYR A 92 -3.99 -1.53 14.24
C TYR A 92 -2.97 -1.04 15.28
N TYR A 93 -1.69 -1.40 15.14
CA TYR A 93 -0.63 -0.93 16.01
C TYR A 93 -0.40 0.58 15.89
N GLY A 94 -0.48 1.13 14.68
CA GLY A 94 -0.41 2.57 14.45
C GLY A 94 -1.51 3.33 15.18
N ARG A 95 -2.76 2.86 15.11
CA ARG A 95 -3.89 3.44 15.87
C ARG A 95 -3.62 3.41 17.37
N ARG A 96 -3.01 2.33 17.90
CA ARG A 96 -2.60 2.29 19.31
C ARG A 96 -1.61 3.42 19.62
N ILE A 97 -0.59 3.62 18.77
CA ILE A 97 0.39 4.70 18.94
C ILE A 97 -0.27 6.08 18.94
N MET A 98 -1.25 6.32 18.06
CA MET A 98 -2.02 7.58 18.06
C MET A 98 -2.70 7.85 19.40
N ASN A 99 -3.32 6.82 20.00
CA ASN A 99 -3.99 6.96 21.29
C ASN A 99 -3.03 7.25 22.45
N PHE A 100 -1.73 6.96 22.27
CA PHE A 100 -0.70 7.31 23.22
C PHE A 100 -0.06 8.67 22.96
N ALA A 101 -0.43 9.42 21.92
CA ALA A 101 0.19 10.73 21.67
C ALA A 101 -0.10 11.72 22.81
N SER A 102 0.95 12.33 23.36
CA SER A 102 0.85 13.32 24.46
C SER A 102 0.18 14.63 24.05
N HIS A 103 0.25 14.99 22.77
CA HIS A 103 -0.17 16.28 22.24
C HIS A 103 -1.00 16.11 20.97
N MET A 104 -1.93 17.03 20.74
CA MET A 104 -2.79 17.04 19.56
C MET A 104 -1.99 17.04 18.25
N PHE A 105 -0.87 17.76 18.19
CA PHE A 105 0.03 17.74 17.04
C PHE A 105 0.58 16.34 16.75
N GLY A 106 1.06 15.62 17.78
CA GLY A 106 1.54 14.25 17.63
C GLY A 106 0.44 13.29 17.17
N HIS A 107 -0.79 13.50 17.63
CA HIS A 107 -1.95 12.71 17.20
C HIS A 107 -2.29 12.95 15.73
N LEU A 108 -2.37 14.21 15.29
CA LEU A 108 -2.63 14.60 13.90
C LEU A 108 -1.54 14.11 12.95
N LEU A 109 -0.28 14.20 13.38
CA LEU A 109 0.87 13.76 12.59
C LEU A 109 0.88 12.23 12.44
N ALA A 110 0.66 11.50 13.53
CA ALA A 110 0.54 10.04 13.50
C ALA A 110 -0.65 9.59 12.63
N PHE A 111 -1.78 10.30 12.72
CA PHE A 111 -2.94 10.06 11.85
C PHE A 111 -2.59 10.27 10.38
N GLY A 112 -1.95 11.39 10.03
CA GLY A 112 -1.55 11.68 8.65
C GLY A 112 -0.66 10.58 8.06
N ILE A 113 0.33 10.12 8.81
CA ILE A 113 1.22 9.02 8.39
C ILE A 113 0.43 7.72 8.14
N LEU A 114 -0.41 7.33 9.10
CA LEU A 114 -1.21 6.10 8.99
C LEU A 114 -2.26 6.17 7.89
N PHE A 115 -2.86 7.34 7.71
CA PHE A 115 -3.81 7.60 6.63
C PHE A 115 -3.11 7.50 5.27
N SER A 116 -1.95 8.14 5.08
CA SER A 116 -1.18 8.04 3.84
C SER A 116 -0.77 6.58 3.55
N PHE A 117 -0.31 5.85 4.55
CA PHE A 117 0.05 4.43 4.43
C PHE A 117 -1.15 3.55 4.04
N ALA A 118 -2.29 3.69 4.75
CA ALA A 118 -3.53 2.99 4.42
C ALA A 118 -4.02 3.33 3.01
N PHE A 119 -4.00 4.61 2.65
CA PHE A 119 -4.50 5.09 1.37
C PHE A 119 -3.69 4.55 0.21
N GLN A 120 -2.36 4.52 0.33
CA GLN A 120 -1.47 3.91 -0.66
C GLN A 120 -1.73 2.41 -0.79
N GLY A 121 -1.87 1.68 0.33
CA GLY A 121 -2.19 0.25 0.32
C GLY A 121 -3.54 -0.07 -0.34
N ILE A 122 -4.60 0.65 0.02
CA ILE A 122 -5.94 0.47 -0.55
C ILE A 122 -5.94 0.75 -2.05
N LEU A 123 -5.28 1.83 -2.49
CA LEU A 123 -5.20 2.16 -3.91
C LEU A 123 -4.42 1.10 -4.69
N ASN A 124 -3.31 0.59 -4.14
CA ASN A 124 -2.54 -0.46 -4.79
C ASN A 124 -3.35 -1.74 -4.94
N ILE A 125 -4.03 -2.20 -3.88
CA ILE A 125 -4.95 -3.34 -3.93
C ILE A 125 -6.03 -3.12 -5.00
N ALA A 126 -6.67 -1.95 -5.01
CA ALA A 126 -7.74 -1.64 -5.95
C ALA A 126 -7.27 -1.62 -7.41
N VAL A 127 -6.02 -1.20 -7.68
CA VAL A 127 -5.42 -1.25 -9.02
C VAL A 127 -5.15 -2.70 -9.44
N VAL A 128 -4.56 -3.49 -8.55
CA VAL A 128 -4.19 -4.89 -8.82
C VAL A 128 -5.42 -5.77 -9.06
N THR A 129 -6.53 -5.51 -8.35
CA THR A 129 -7.82 -6.20 -8.54
C THR A 129 -8.68 -5.60 -9.65
N ALA A 130 -8.13 -4.72 -10.50
CA ALA A 130 -8.84 -4.02 -11.56
C ALA A 130 -10.12 -3.29 -11.09
N SER A 131 -10.16 -2.86 -9.83
CA SER A 131 -11.25 -2.08 -9.25
C SER A 131 -11.04 -0.56 -9.44
N MET A 132 -9.81 -0.14 -9.75
CA MET A 132 -9.45 1.22 -10.12
C MET A 132 -8.47 1.25 -11.30
N PRO A 133 -8.46 2.32 -12.11
CA PRO A 133 -7.51 2.48 -13.20
C PRO A 133 -6.07 2.58 -12.67
N THR A 134 -5.12 2.06 -13.44
CA THR A 134 -3.70 2.05 -13.04
C THR A 134 -3.19 3.46 -12.77
N LYS A 135 -2.65 3.61 -11.57
CA LYS A 135 -1.91 4.78 -11.14
C LYS A 135 -0.52 4.29 -10.71
N GLY A 136 0.47 5.15 -10.95
CA GLY A 136 1.88 5.02 -10.54
C GLY A 136 2.08 4.96 -9.02
N ILE A 137 1.33 4.12 -8.30
CA ILE A 137 1.25 4.11 -6.84
C ILE A 137 1.79 2.79 -6.33
N SER A 138 3.01 2.87 -5.84
CA SER A 138 3.74 1.76 -5.24
C SER A 138 3.12 1.30 -3.93
N LEU A 139 3.19 -0.01 -3.69
CA LEU A 139 2.80 -0.60 -2.42
C LEU A 139 3.81 -0.20 -1.33
N PRO A 140 3.38 0.44 -0.22
CA PRO A 140 4.29 0.85 0.85
C PRO A 140 5.05 -0.34 1.43
N LEU A 141 6.33 -0.17 1.77
CA LEU A 141 7.22 -1.18 2.39
C LEU A 141 7.57 -2.42 1.55
N ILE A 142 6.85 -2.73 0.47
CA ILE A 142 7.04 -3.96 -0.32
C ILE A 142 7.56 -3.65 -1.74
N SER A 143 7.19 -2.51 -2.30
CA SER A 143 7.54 -2.10 -3.65
C SER A 143 9.02 -1.69 -3.80
N PHE A 144 9.64 -2.02 -4.95
CA PHE A 144 11.03 -1.65 -5.32
C PHE A 144 11.21 -0.16 -5.70
N GLY A 145 10.54 0.75 -4.98
CA GLY A 145 10.73 2.20 -5.13
C GLY A 145 11.64 2.74 -4.03
N GLY A 146 12.95 2.85 -4.26
CA GLY A 146 13.91 3.25 -3.22
C GLY A 146 13.54 4.52 -2.45
N SER A 147 13.10 5.57 -3.15
CA SER A 147 12.67 6.84 -2.53
C SER A 147 11.37 6.70 -1.73
N GLY A 148 10.42 5.89 -2.22
CA GLY A 148 9.14 5.62 -1.55
C GLY A 148 9.31 4.78 -0.29
N MET A 149 10.18 3.79 -0.35
CA MET A 149 10.56 2.97 0.80
C MET A 149 11.24 3.81 1.88
N LEU A 150 12.24 4.63 1.51
CA LEU A 150 12.92 5.53 2.44
C LEU A 150 11.95 6.52 3.11
N SER A 151 11.08 7.16 2.33
CA SER A 151 10.06 8.08 2.85
C SER A 151 9.14 7.39 3.86
N THR A 152 8.71 6.18 3.54
CA THR A 152 7.86 5.37 4.43
C THR A 152 8.62 5.00 5.71
N MET A 153 9.87 4.53 5.61
CA MET A 153 10.70 4.22 6.78
C MET A 153 10.93 5.44 7.68
N MET A 154 11.16 6.62 7.10
CA MET A 154 11.26 7.88 7.86
C MET A 154 9.95 8.19 8.59
N ALA A 155 8.81 8.05 7.91
CA ALA A 155 7.50 8.26 8.52
C ALA A 155 7.25 7.29 9.69
N PHE A 156 7.59 6.01 9.55
CA PHE A 156 7.52 5.05 10.66
C PHE A 156 8.48 5.40 11.80
N GLY A 157 9.68 5.93 11.50
CA GLY A 157 10.59 6.46 12.51
C GLY A 157 9.98 7.58 13.35
N ILE A 158 9.25 8.50 12.71
CA ILE A 158 8.53 9.57 13.40
C ILE A 158 7.39 8.99 14.26
N LEU A 159 6.63 8.03 13.72
CA LEU A 159 5.54 7.37 14.44
C LEU A 159 6.06 6.68 15.73
N LEU A 160 7.19 5.99 15.65
CA LEU A 160 7.84 5.36 16.80
C LEU A 160 8.37 6.39 17.81
N ASN A 161 8.88 7.53 17.35
CA ASN A 161 9.33 8.61 18.22
C ASN A 161 8.17 9.17 19.08
N ILE A 162 6.99 9.37 18.48
CA ILE A 162 5.78 9.81 19.20
C ILE A 162 5.42 8.82 20.31
N SER A 163 5.48 7.52 20.02
CA SER A 163 5.22 6.48 21.02
C SER A 163 6.21 6.54 22.20
N LYS A 164 7.49 6.84 21.94
CA LYS A 164 8.53 6.93 22.97
C LYS A 164 8.37 8.17 23.86
N ALA A 165 8.01 9.30 23.27
CA ALA A 165 7.83 10.58 23.98
C ALA A 165 6.80 10.47 25.10
N ARG A 166 5.65 9.81 24.86
CA ARG A 166 4.63 9.58 25.89
C ARG A 166 5.11 8.70 27.02
N ARG A 167 5.82 7.61 26.72
CA ARG A 167 6.34 6.68 27.74
C ARG A 167 7.27 7.42 28.71
N MET A 168 8.12 8.31 28.19
CA MET A 168 9.00 9.15 29.00
C MET A 168 8.21 10.14 29.88
N GLU A 169 7.16 10.76 29.34
CA GLU A 169 6.29 11.67 30.08
C GLU A 169 5.57 10.95 31.26
N LEU A 170 5.03 9.75 31.02
CA LEU A 170 4.39 8.94 32.06
C LEU A 170 5.36 8.55 33.18
N ILE A 171 6.58 8.13 32.82
CA ILE A 171 7.64 7.80 33.78
C ILE A 171 8.00 9.03 34.61
N LYS A 172 8.18 10.19 33.97
CA LYS A 172 8.52 11.45 34.66
C LYS A 172 7.42 11.87 35.64
N ASN A 173 6.14 11.73 35.28
CA ASN A 173 5.03 12.04 36.18
C ASN A 173 4.95 11.09 37.37
N TYR A 174 5.18 9.78 37.16
CA TYR A 174 5.17 8.78 38.23
C TYR A 174 6.27 9.04 39.27
N PHE A 175 7.52 9.26 38.82
CA PHE A 175 8.63 9.53 39.74
C PHE A 175 8.67 10.97 40.27
N GLY A 176 8.07 11.92 39.55
CA GLY A 176 7.94 13.31 39.99
C GLY A 176 6.92 13.49 41.10
N ASN A 177 5.79 12.78 41.06
CA ASN A 177 4.78 12.82 42.12
C ASN A 177 5.19 12.03 43.38
N ASN A 178 6.06 11.03 43.28
CA ASN A 178 6.55 10.26 44.43
C ASN A 178 7.69 10.95 45.21
N LYS A 179 8.02 12.21 44.90
CA LYS A 179 9.04 13.01 45.61
C LYS A 179 8.45 14.11 46.52
N LEU A 180 7.14 14.07 46.78
CA LEU A 180 6.44 14.89 47.79
C LEU A 180 5.86 13.97 48.87
#